data_AF-A0A660ZLD3-F1
#
_entry.id   AF-A0A660ZLD3-F1
#
_cell.length_a   1.000
_cell.length_b   1.000
_cell.length_c   1.000
_cell.angle_alpha   90.00
_cell.angle_beta   90.00
_cell.angle_gamma   90.00
#
_symmetry.space_group_name_H-M   'P 1'
#
loop_
_entity.id
_entity.type
_entity.pdbx_description
1 polymer ?
#
loop_
_entity_poly.entity_id
_entity_poly.type
_entity_poly.pdbx_seq_one_letter_code
_entity_poly.pdbx_strand_id
1 'polypeptide(L)'
;MKGKTRGLFLRRDNRFTCTVDVGGRPVKAHLANSGRLKELLVPGAEVLMVPNKGKLPYKLIGARKGNIWVPLDSHLVNRFFIEIQQKGLLPFATGWRLTKKEVSIGKRRLDFLFEVGGTPLLVEVKSCTLVRRGIALFPDAPTERGADHLIILRDFVRKGNRASIIFVAQREDALSFAPNSGTHIRFARDLYGALHEGVRGYLIVSRFDITSAELILLRWKEFLLPETLLMDFLASRGIGAPSVRLLSSDKESVFFSLSENLKQPVTEEVQGFAEERGIDVMFESRGDRLYKLKVVSEKRRS
;
A
#
# COMPACT_ATOMS: atom_id res chain seq x y z
N MET A 1 14.44 -6.19 25.45
CA MET A 1 13.95 -7.16 24.44
C MET A 1 13.73 -8.56 25.05
N LYS A 2 13.01 -8.69 26.18
CA LYS A 2 12.79 -10.02 26.79
C LYS A 2 12.01 -10.92 25.81
N GLY A 3 12.50 -12.14 25.58
CA GLY A 3 11.84 -13.16 24.76
C GLY A 3 11.89 -12.95 23.24
N LYS A 4 12.79 -12.11 22.72
CA LYS A 4 13.00 -11.95 21.26
C LYS A 4 14.38 -12.39 20.85
N THR A 5 14.46 -13.21 19.80
CA THR A 5 15.71 -13.77 19.26
C THR A 5 15.94 -13.22 17.86
N ARG A 6 17.14 -12.70 17.61
CA ARG A 6 17.59 -12.32 16.26
C ARG A 6 18.31 -13.49 15.60
N GLY A 7 18.25 -13.54 14.27
CA GLY A 7 18.99 -14.50 13.47
C GLY A 7 19.11 -14.07 12.03
N LEU A 8 19.76 -14.90 11.22
CA LEU A 8 19.91 -14.68 9.78
C LEU A 8 19.00 -15.64 9.03
N PHE A 9 18.11 -15.11 8.20
CA PHE A 9 17.26 -15.93 7.36
C PHE A 9 18.11 -16.77 6.41
N LEU A 10 17.92 -18.09 6.40
CA LEU A 10 18.62 -18.96 5.47
C LEU A 10 17.77 -19.25 4.25
N ARG A 11 16.55 -19.76 4.49
CA ARG A 11 15.61 -20.14 3.43
C ARG A 11 14.20 -20.28 3.96
N ARG A 12 13.25 -20.23 3.03
CA ARG A 12 11.86 -20.60 3.26
C ARG A 12 11.65 -22.04 2.80
N ASP A 13 11.41 -22.93 3.74
CA ASP A 13 11.24 -24.36 3.45
C ASP A 13 9.88 -24.64 2.80
N ASN A 14 8.85 -23.93 3.24
CA ASN A 14 7.51 -23.97 2.64
C ASN A 14 6.73 -22.67 2.98
N ARG A 15 5.45 -22.61 2.63
CA ARG A 15 4.62 -21.40 2.84
C ARG A 15 4.62 -20.89 4.28
N PHE A 16 4.75 -21.77 5.28
CA PHE A 16 4.58 -21.45 6.69
C PHE A 16 5.79 -21.79 7.57
N THR A 17 6.91 -22.22 6.97
CA THR A 17 8.11 -22.65 7.68
C THR A 17 9.35 -22.04 7.05
N CYS A 18 10.19 -21.44 7.89
CA CYS A 18 11.49 -20.90 7.52
C CYS A 18 12.60 -21.54 8.37
N THR A 19 13.80 -21.58 7.80
CA THR A 19 15.03 -21.89 8.55
C THR A 19 15.81 -20.60 8.76
N VAL A 20 16.22 -20.38 10.00
CA VAL A 20 16.97 -19.20 10.44
C VAL A 20 18.23 -19.67 11.16
N ASP A 21 19.37 -19.05 10.87
CA ASP A 21 20.60 -19.26 11.63
C ASP A 21 20.61 -18.40 12.89
N VAL A 22 20.83 -19.03 14.04
CA VAL A 22 20.96 -18.37 15.34
C VAL A 22 22.29 -18.79 15.94
N GLY A 23 23.31 -17.93 15.80
CA GLY A 23 24.65 -18.19 16.32
C GLY A 23 25.30 -19.45 15.73
N GLY A 24 25.16 -19.68 14.41
CA GLY A 24 25.71 -20.84 13.71
C GLY A 24 24.86 -22.10 13.78
N ARG A 25 23.68 -22.06 14.44
CA ARG A 25 22.74 -23.17 14.53
C ARG A 25 21.47 -22.89 13.73
N PRO A 26 21.12 -23.74 12.73
CA PRO A 26 19.88 -23.61 12.00
C PRO A 26 18.68 -24.03 12.87
N VAL A 27 17.74 -23.13 13.06
CA VAL A 27 16.47 -23.34 13.78
C VAL A 27 15.28 -23.15 12.86
N LYS A 28 14.18 -23.87 13.12
CA LYS A 28 12.92 -23.72 12.38
C LYS A 28 12.02 -22.69 13.05
N ALA A 29 11.40 -21.85 12.24
CA ALA A 29 10.43 -20.85 12.68
C ALA A 29 9.16 -20.87 11.82
N HIS A 30 8.02 -20.69 12.46
CA HIS A 30 6.73 -20.53 11.79
C HIS A 30 6.60 -19.13 11.18
N LEU A 31 6.17 -19.05 9.93
CA LEU A 31 5.88 -17.79 9.24
C LEU A 31 4.35 -17.64 9.09
N ALA A 32 3.77 -16.69 9.81
CA ALA A 32 2.34 -16.35 9.73
C ALA A 32 2.05 -15.42 8.53
N ASN A 33 2.59 -15.76 7.36
CA ASN A 33 2.37 -15.03 6.12
C ASN A 33 2.37 -15.98 4.94
N SER A 34 1.32 -15.84 4.16
CA SER A 34 1.05 -16.71 3.03
C SER A 34 1.64 -16.17 1.71
N GLY A 35 2.00 -14.88 1.67
CA GLY A 35 2.58 -14.15 0.54
C GLY A 35 4.04 -14.51 0.32
N ARG A 36 4.63 -14.08 -0.81
CA ARG A 36 5.96 -14.52 -1.24
C ARG A 36 7.11 -13.86 -0.47
N LEU A 37 6.97 -12.59 -0.08
CA LEU A 37 7.95 -11.83 0.73
C LEU A 37 9.38 -11.88 0.18
N LYS A 38 9.54 -11.95 -1.14
CA LYS A 38 10.84 -12.17 -1.82
C LYS A 38 11.82 -11.02 -1.59
N GLU A 39 11.30 -9.84 -1.32
CA GLU A 39 12.06 -8.62 -1.07
C GLU A 39 12.54 -8.50 0.38
N LEU A 40 11.91 -9.22 1.32
CA LEU A 40 12.21 -9.20 2.75
C LEU A 40 12.97 -10.45 3.21
N LEU A 41 12.57 -11.63 2.72
CA LEU A 41 13.12 -12.93 3.11
C LEU A 41 14.14 -13.40 2.07
N VAL A 42 15.26 -12.68 1.99
CA VAL A 42 16.44 -13.06 1.20
C VAL A 42 17.48 -13.73 2.11
N PRO A 43 18.22 -14.75 1.64
CA PRO A 43 19.30 -15.36 2.42
C PRO A 43 20.25 -14.29 3.01
N GLY A 44 20.55 -14.41 4.30
CA GLY A 44 21.35 -13.44 5.06
C GLY A 44 20.56 -12.25 5.64
N ALA A 45 19.27 -12.09 5.32
CA ALA A 45 18.46 -11.04 5.93
C ALA A 45 18.35 -11.23 7.45
N GLU A 46 18.58 -10.16 8.22
CA GLU A 46 18.32 -10.19 9.66
C GLU A 46 16.82 -10.36 9.90
N VAL A 47 16.48 -11.28 10.80
CA VAL A 47 15.10 -11.57 11.17
C VAL A 47 14.92 -11.58 12.68
N LEU A 48 13.68 -11.38 13.09
CA LEU A 48 13.26 -11.34 14.49
C LEU A 48 12.25 -12.45 14.76
N MET A 49 12.49 -13.18 15.84
CA MET A 49 11.68 -14.32 16.26
C MET A 49 11.23 -14.18 17.71
N VAL A 50 10.10 -14.81 18.04
CA VAL A 50 9.61 -15.00 19.41
C VAL A 50 9.34 -16.48 19.66
N PRO A 51 9.39 -16.95 20.92
CA PRO A 51 8.95 -18.29 21.29
C PRO A 51 7.53 -18.57 20.78
N ASN A 52 7.30 -19.78 20.31
CA ASN A 52 6.02 -20.22 19.78
C ASN A 52 5.56 -21.48 20.52
N LYS A 53 4.27 -21.54 20.87
CA LYS A 53 3.66 -22.69 21.55
C LYS A 53 3.20 -23.81 20.59
N GLY A 54 3.39 -23.62 19.29
CA GLY A 54 3.00 -24.59 18.26
C GLY A 54 4.08 -25.65 17.97
N LYS A 55 3.92 -26.38 16.85
CA LYS A 55 4.85 -27.43 16.41
C LYS A 55 6.29 -26.95 16.19
N LEU A 56 6.48 -25.68 15.83
CA LEU A 56 7.80 -25.06 15.65
C LEU A 56 8.13 -24.20 16.86
N PRO A 57 9.39 -24.20 17.34
CA PRO A 57 9.79 -23.55 18.59
C PRO A 57 9.71 -22.02 18.52
N TYR A 58 9.78 -21.45 17.32
CA TYR A 58 9.77 -20.01 17.10
C TYR A 58 8.69 -19.59 16.11
N LYS A 59 8.23 -18.34 16.24
CA LYS A 59 7.45 -17.60 15.24
C LYS A 59 8.32 -16.47 14.71
N LEU A 60 8.43 -16.39 13.38
CA LEU A 60 9.10 -15.30 12.68
C LEU A 60 8.15 -14.09 12.62
N ILE A 61 8.55 -12.97 13.23
CA ILE A 61 7.67 -11.81 13.39
C ILE A 61 8.12 -10.59 12.58
N GLY A 62 9.40 -10.51 12.21
CA GLY A 62 9.92 -9.38 11.45
C GLY A 62 11.15 -9.75 10.63
N ALA A 63 11.38 -9.01 9.56
CA ALA A 63 12.60 -9.05 8.75
C ALA A 63 13.14 -7.63 8.59
N ARG A 64 14.47 -7.48 8.54
CA ARG A 64 15.13 -6.19 8.36
C ARG A 64 15.40 -5.95 6.88
N LYS A 65 14.96 -4.80 6.38
CA LYS A 65 15.27 -4.30 5.04
C LYS A 65 16.07 -3.01 5.16
N GLY A 66 17.36 -3.06 4.85
CA GLY A 66 18.28 -1.98 5.19
C GLY A 66 18.29 -1.78 6.72
N ASN A 67 17.89 -0.59 7.17
CA ASN A 67 17.79 -0.24 8.59
C ASN A 67 16.36 -0.35 9.16
N ILE A 68 15.38 -0.71 8.35
CA ILE A 68 13.96 -0.73 8.73
C ILE A 68 13.53 -2.15 9.06
N TRP A 69 12.85 -2.33 10.19
CA TRP A 69 12.17 -3.57 10.51
C TRP A 69 10.77 -3.59 9.90
N VAL A 70 10.46 -4.66 9.17
CA VAL A 70 9.17 -4.90 8.54
C VAL A 70 8.52 -6.10 9.19
N PRO A 71 7.27 -5.99 9.67
CA PRO A 71 6.59 -7.11 10.29
C PRO A 71 6.19 -8.12 9.23
N LEU A 72 6.22 -9.39 9.59
CA LEU A 72 5.85 -10.47 8.69
C LEU A 72 4.41 -10.97 8.91
N ASP A 73 3.79 -10.68 10.06
CA ASP A 73 2.42 -11.12 10.33
C ASP A 73 1.41 -10.29 9.52
N SER A 74 0.73 -10.94 8.56
CA SER A 74 -0.25 -10.27 7.71
C SER A 74 -1.52 -9.84 8.46
N HIS A 75 -1.82 -10.42 9.63
CA HIS A 75 -3.00 -10.06 10.42
C HIS A 75 -2.83 -8.77 11.22
N LEU A 76 -1.60 -8.26 11.33
CA LEU A 76 -1.29 -7.06 12.10
C LEU A 76 -1.94 -5.81 11.50
N VAL A 77 -2.08 -5.77 10.17
CA VAL A 77 -2.55 -4.58 9.44
C VAL A 77 -4.02 -4.26 9.72
N ASN A 78 -4.92 -5.25 9.62
CA ASN A 78 -6.34 -5.05 9.87
C ASN A 78 -6.61 -4.66 11.33
N ARG A 79 -5.88 -5.29 12.27
CA ARG A 79 -5.97 -4.97 13.70
C ARG A 79 -5.49 -3.55 13.96
N PHE A 80 -4.33 -3.20 13.44
CA PHE A 80 -3.73 -1.88 13.58
C PHE A 80 -4.67 -0.79 13.05
N PHE A 81 -5.26 -0.97 11.86
CA PHE A 81 -6.22 -0.02 11.30
C PHE A 81 -7.42 0.23 12.22
N ILE A 82 -8.05 -0.83 12.74
CA ILE A 82 -9.17 -0.68 13.68
C ILE A 82 -8.74 0.01 14.97
N GLU A 83 -7.59 -0.35 15.52
CA GLU A 83 -7.09 0.25 16.76
C GLU A 83 -6.88 1.77 16.61
N ILE A 84 -6.18 2.21 15.56
CA ILE A 84 -5.91 3.64 15.36
C ILE A 84 -7.19 4.41 14.98
N GLN A 85 -8.15 3.76 14.30
CA GLN A 85 -9.46 4.35 14.01
C GLN A 85 -10.27 4.55 15.30
N GLN A 86 -10.34 3.54 16.16
CA GLN A 86 -11.07 3.62 17.44
C GLN A 86 -10.43 4.61 18.42
N LYS A 87 -9.10 4.78 18.37
CA LYS A 87 -8.38 5.80 19.13
C LYS A 87 -8.52 7.23 18.58
N GLY A 88 -9.25 7.42 17.47
CA GLY A 88 -9.43 8.74 16.85
C GLY A 88 -8.16 9.33 16.22
N LEU A 89 -7.14 8.50 15.94
CA LEU A 89 -5.87 8.95 15.38
C LEU A 89 -5.92 9.22 13.88
N LEU A 90 -7.06 8.96 13.25
CA LEU A 90 -7.32 9.17 11.84
C LEU A 90 -8.44 10.22 11.67
N PRO A 91 -8.11 11.51 11.57
CA PRO A 91 -9.12 12.57 11.41
C PRO A 91 -10.06 12.38 10.21
N PHE A 92 -9.60 11.77 9.11
CA PHE A 92 -10.46 11.45 7.96
C PHE A 92 -11.54 10.39 8.27
N ALA A 93 -11.33 9.61 9.34
CA ALA A 93 -12.25 8.57 9.81
C ALA A 93 -13.12 9.02 11.00
N THR A 94 -13.15 10.32 11.29
CA THR A 94 -14.05 10.88 12.31
C THR A 94 -15.50 10.57 11.96
N GLY A 95 -16.27 10.11 12.95
CA GLY A 95 -17.67 9.73 12.79
C GLY A 95 -17.89 8.37 12.12
N TRP A 96 -16.83 7.62 11.79
CA TRP A 96 -16.97 6.26 11.28
C TRP A 96 -17.30 5.31 12.42
N ARG A 97 -18.45 4.63 12.32
CA ARG A 97 -18.90 3.63 13.28
C ARG A 97 -18.79 2.23 12.67
N LEU A 98 -17.93 1.38 13.22
CA LEU A 98 -17.78 0.01 12.72
C LEU A 98 -19.07 -0.78 12.95
N THR A 99 -19.64 -1.34 11.88
CA THR A 99 -20.88 -2.14 11.94
C THR A 99 -20.62 -3.61 11.67
N LYS A 100 -19.64 -3.95 10.83
CA LYS A 100 -19.29 -5.35 10.51
C LYS A 100 -17.83 -5.51 10.13
N LYS A 101 -17.23 -6.64 10.50
CA LYS A 101 -15.93 -7.13 10.00
C LYS A 101 -16.18 -8.29 9.02
N GLU A 102 -15.23 -8.56 8.13
CA GLU A 102 -15.26 -9.75 7.27
C GLU A 102 -16.55 -9.81 6.41
N VAL A 103 -16.83 -8.73 5.70
CA VAL A 103 -18.08 -8.48 4.97
C VAL A 103 -18.14 -9.31 3.69
N SER A 104 -19.01 -10.31 3.66
CA SER A 104 -19.28 -11.11 2.45
C SER A 104 -20.08 -10.32 1.41
N ILE A 105 -19.54 -10.20 0.20
CA ILE A 105 -20.23 -9.64 -0.98
C ILE A 105 -20.01 -10.59 -2.14
N GLY A 106 -21.07 -11.26 -2.58
CA GLY A 106 -20.98 -12.36 -3.54
C GLY A 106 -20.04 -13.46 -3.04
N LYS A 107 -19.04 -13.82 -3.85
CA LYS A 107 -18.00 -14.83 -3.51
C LYS A 107 -16.75 -14.24 -2.84
N ARG A 108 -16.73 -12.92 -2.60
CA ARG A 108 -15.58 -12.20 -2.03
C ARG A 108 -15.90 -11.71 -0.64
N ARG A 109 -14.84 -11.31 0.06
CA ARG A 109 -14.92 -10.82 1.43
C ARG A 109 -14.00 -9.62 1.59
N LEU A 110 -14.60 -8.51 2.00
CA LEU A 110 -13.94 -7.25 2.29
C LEU A 110 -13.76 -7.10 3.79
N ASP A 111 -12.80 -6.28 4.20
CA ASP A 111 -12.38 -6.24 5.60
C ASP A 111 -13.45 -5.66 6.54
N PHE A 112 -14.05 -4.51 6.19
CA PHE A 112 -14.90 -3.78 7.13
C PHE A 112 -16.09 -3.07 6.46
N LEU A 113 -17.21 -3.03 7.17
CA LEU A 113 -18.32 -2.12 6.93
C LEU A 113 -18.41 -1.14 8.09
N PHE A 114 -18.39 0.13 7.76
CA PHE A 114 -18.65 1.24 8.67
C PHE A 114 -19.97 1.91 8.28
N GLU A 115 -20.45 2.76 9.16
CA GLU A 115 -21.51 3.74 8.89
C GLU A 115 -20.99 5.14 9.19
N VAL A 116 -21.31 6.10 8.33
CA VAL A 116 -20.95 7.52 8.50
C VAL A 116 -22.19 8.37 8.24
N GLY A 117 -22.75 8.96 9.29
CA GLY A 117 -23.97 9.78 9.18
C GLY A 117 -25.14 9.02 8.53
N GLY A 118 -25.34 7.76 8.91
CA GLY A 118 -26.38 6.90 8.34
C GLY A 118 -26.07 6.30 6.96
N THR A 119 -24.96 6.67 6.31
CA THR A 119 -24.56 6.09 5.02
C THR A 119 -23.56 4.93 5.21
N PRO A 120 -23.79 3.75 4.60
CA PRO A 120 -22.82 2.66 4.61
C PRO A 120 -21.49 3.06 3.96
N LEU A 121 -20.39 2.62 4.57
CA LEU A 121 -19.03 2.82 4.11
C LEU A 121 -18.28 1.48 4.08
N LEU A 122 -18.00 0.97 2.88
CA LEU A 122 -17.22 -0.25 2.70
C LEU A 122 -15.72 0.07 2.69
N VAL A 123 -14.94 -0.60 3.53
CA VAL A 123 -13.50 -0.33 3.68
C VAL A 123 -12.70 -1.60 3.45
N GLU A 124 -11.71 -1.49 2.57
CA GLU A 124 -10.72 -2.53 2.32
C GLU A 124 -9.32 -2.04 2.72
N VAL A 125 -8.59 -2.85 3.49
CA VAL A 125 -7.25 -2.55 3.97
C VAL A 125 -6.23 -3.45 3.28
N LYS A 126 -5.15 -2.87 2.79
CA LYS A 126 -4.06 -3.55 2.09
C LYS A 126 -2.76 -3.40 2.85
N SER A 127 -2.10 -4.51 3.10
CA SER A 127 -0.70 -4.55 3.58
C SER A 127 0.23 -4.15 2.45
N CYS A 128 1.09 -3.15 2.69
CA CYS A 128 2.07 -2.67 1.71
C CYS A 128 3.47 -2.66 2.34
N THR A 129 4.30 -3.64 1.98
CA THR A 129 5.69 -3.77 2.44
C THR A 129 6.72 -3.34 1.39
N LEU A 130 6.30 -3.27 0.12
CA LEU A 130 7.15 -2.84 -0.98
C LEU A 130 7.20 -1.31 -1.03
N VAL A 131 8.35 -0.75 -0.69
CA VAL A 131 8.66 0.68 -0.88
C VAL A 131 9.94 0.78 -1.70
N ARG A 132 9.90 1.57 -2.77
CA ARG A 132 11.03 1.87 -3.64
C ARG A 132 11.21 3.38 -3.74
N ARG A 133 12.38 3.88 -3.34
CA ARG A 133 12.75 5.31 -3.44
C ARG A 133 11.66 6.26 -2.92
N GLY A 134 11.05 5.91 -1.78
CA GLY A 134 9.99 6.70 -1.16
C GLY A 134 8.57 6.45 -1.66
N ILE A 135 8.36 5.61 -2.68
CA ILE A 135 7.03 5.27 -3.19
C ILE A 135 6.61 3.91 -2.65
N ALA A 136 5.52 3.86 -1.88
CA ALA A 136 4.85 2.62 -1.49
C ALA A 136 4.11 2.03 -2.70
N LEU A 137 4.37 0.77 -3.01
CA LEU A 137 3.92 0.10 -4.21
C LEU A 137 3.05 -1.10 -3.87
N PHE A 138 1.88 -1.19 -4.49
CA PHE A 138 1.01 -2.35 -4.36
C PHE A 138 0.41 -2.78 -5.71
N PRO A 139 0.39 -4.09 -6.03
CA PRO A 139 0.86 -5.20 -5.21
C PRO A 139 2.37 -5.50 -5.40
N ASP A 140 2.94 -6.35 -4.55
CA ASP A 140 4.28 -6.91 -4.69
C ASP A 140 4.33 -8.15 -5.62
N ALA A 141 3.17 -8.75 -5.89
CA ALA A 141 2.95 -9.83 -6.85
C ALA A 141 1.54 -9.72 -7.47
N PRO A 142 1.27 -10.31 -8.66
CA PRO A 142 -0.07 -10.28 -9.26
C PRO A 142 -1.16 -10.74 -8.29
N THR A 143 -2.30 -10.02 -8.30
CA THR A 143 -3.42 -10.25 -7.36
C THR A 143 -4.78 -10.03 -8.00
N GLU A 144 -5.35 -11.10 -8.57
CA GLU A 144 -6.73 -11.06 -9.12
C GLU A 144 -7.76 -10.75 -8.04
N ARG A 145 -7.56 -11.29 -6.83
CA ARG A 145 -8.43 -11.01 -5.70
C ARG A 145 -8.43 -9.52 -5.35
N GLY A 146 -7.27 -8.87 -5.37
CA GLY A 146 -7.19 -7.43 -5.10
C GLY A 146 -7.90 -6.60 -6.16
N ALA A 147 -7.79 -6.98 -7.43
CA ALA A 147 -8.49 -6.33 -8.54
C ALA A 147 -10.02 -6.49 -8.42
N ASP A 148 -10.50 -7.70 -8.14
CA ASP A 148 -11.94 -7.95 -7.95
C ASP A 148 -12.52 -7.15 -6.77
N HIS A 149 -11.73 -6.93 -5.70
CA HIS A 149 -12.18 -6.11 -4.58
C HIS A 149 -12.40 -4.64 -5.01
N LEU A 150 -11.57 -4.09 -5.90
CA LEU A 150 -11.75 -2.73 -6.43
C LEU A 150 -13.05 -2.59 -7.23
N ILE A 151 -13.41 -3.61 -8.01
CA ILE A 151 -14.70 -3.65 -8.72
C ILE A 151 -15.87 -3.61 -7.72
N ILE A 152 -15.78 -4.38 -6.63
CA ILE A 152 -16.81 -4.36 -5.59
C ILE A 152 -16.92 -2.98 -4.93
N LEU A 153 -15.79 -2.33 -4.63
CA LEU A 153 -15.81 -0.97 -4.06
C LEU A 153 -16.47 0.03 -5.01
N ARG A 154 -16.16 -0.03 -6.32
CA ARG A 154 -16.79 0.79 -7.36
C ARG A 154 -18.30 0.58 -7.42
N ASP A 155 -18.74 -0.67 -7.51
CA ASP A 155 -20.17 -1.00 -7.56
C ASP A 155 -20.90 -0.59 -6.28
N PHE A 156 -20.22 -0.59 -5.13
CA PHE A 156 -20.79 -0.10 -3.88
C PHE A 156 -21.02 1.42 -3.91
N VAL A 157 -20.07 2.18 -4.45
CA VAL A 157 -20.21 3.64 -4.65
C VAL A 157 -21.28 3.98 -5.68
N ARG A 158 -21.34 3.25 -6.80
CA ARG A 158 -22.38 3.43 -7.84
C ARG A 158 -23.81 3.26 -7.32
N LYS A 159 -23.99 2.50 -6.23
CA LYS A 159 -25.27 2.33 -5.54
C LYS A 159 -25.61 3.45 -4.55
N GLY A 160 -24.83 4.54 -4.54
CA GLY A 160 -25.02 5.69 -3.64
C GLY A 160 -24.39 5.54 -2.26
N ASN A 161 -23.61 4.48 -2.02
CA ASN A 161 -22.89 4.30 -0.75
C ASN A 161 -21.48 4.91 -0.83
N ARG A 162 -20.71 4.79 0.25
CA ARG A 162 -19.31 5.23 0.31
C ARG A 162 -18.37 4.03 0.29
N ALA A 163 -17.18 4.19 -0.28
CA ALA A 163 -16.13 3.19 -0.20
C ALA A 163 -14.76 3.83 0.05
N SER A 164 -13.87 3.09 0.70
CA SER A 164 -12.47 3.48 0.86
C SER A 164 -11.54 2.29 0.74
N ILE A 165 -10.38 2.53 0.13
CA ILE A 165 -9.26 1.61 0.13
C ILE A 165 -8.09 2.23 0.89
N ILE A 166 -7.50 1.45 1.79
CA ILE A 166 -6.47 1.92 2.72
C ILE A 166 -5.23 1.07 2.52
N PHE A 167 -4.11 1.69 2.17
CA PHE A 167 -2.82 1.04 2.10
C PHE A 167 -2.04 1.36 3.37
N VAL A 168 -1.74 0.32 4.16
CA VAL A 168 -0.87 0.45 5.33
C VAL A 168 0.55 0.11 4.92
N ALA A 169 1.36 1.15 4.70
CA ALA A 169 2.79 1.03 4.50
C ALA A 169 3.47 0.71 5.84
N GLN A 170 4.06 -0.48 5.93
CA GLN A 170 4.72 -0.98 7.15
C GLN A 170 6.21 -0.64 7.16
N ARG A 171 6.54 0.50 6.56
CA ARG A 171 7.88 1.06 6.43
C ARG A 171 7.83 2.57 6.51
N GLU A 172 8.66 3.13 7.39
CA GLU A 172 8.69 4.55 7.70
C GLU A 172 9.25 5.43 6.57
N ASP A 173 9.91 4.83 5.57
CA ASP A 173 10.45 5.50 4.40
C ASP A 173 9.44 5.71 3.26
N ALA A 174 8.17 5.32 3.43
CA ALA A 174 7.11 5.60 2.46
C ALA A 174 6.64 7.07 2.50
N LEU A 175 6.74 7.81 1.40
CA LEU A 175 6.35 9.22 1.27
C LEU A 175 5.08 9.40 0.43
N SER A 176 4.92 8.57 -0.60
CA SER A 176 3.76 8.55 -1.50
C SER A 176 3.32 7.11 -1.78
N PHE A 177 2.23 6.97 -2.53
CA PHE A 177 1.68 5.69 -2.93
C PHE A 177 1.47 5.66 -4.46
N ALA A 178 1.68 4.50 -5.04
CA ALA A 178 1.26 4.18 -6.40
C ALA A 178 0.87 2.70 -6.52
N PRO A 179 -0.05 2.34 -7.42
CA PRO A 179 -0.15 0.97 -7.85
C PRO A 179 1.17 0.54 -8.51
N ASN A 180 1.52 -0.72 -8.39
CA ASN A 180 2.68 -1.30 -9.05
C ASN A 180 2.26 -1.83 -10.43
N SER A 181 2.06 -0.92 -11.39
CA SER A 181 1.52 -1.29 -12.72
C SER A 181 2.40 -2.28 -13.47
N GLY A 182 3.72 -2.21 -13.29
CA GLY A 182 4.67 -3.19 -13.84
C GLY A 182 4.53 -4.60 -13.25
N THR A 183 3.86 -4.76 -12.10
CA THR A 183 3.57 -6.07 -11.51
C THR A 183 2.16 -6.55 -11.81
N HIS A 184 1.17 -5.65 -11.82
CA HIS A 184 -0.21 -6.02 -12.15
C HIS A 184 -0.99 -4.85 -12.76
N ILE A 185 -0.95 -4.75 -14.10
CA ILE A 185 -1.57 -3.64 -14.84
C ILE A 185 -3.09 -3.55 -14.64
N ARG A 186 -3.80 -4.69 -14.55
CA ARG A 186 -5.25 -4.71 -14.29
C ARG A 186 -5.57 -4.06 -12.94
N PHE A 187 -4.85 -4.42 -11.87
CA PHE A 187 -5.05 -3.79 -10.56
C PHE A 187 -4.87 -2.27 -10.61
N ALA A 188 -3.84 -1.79 -11.33
CA ALA A 188 -3.62 -0.36 -11.49
C ALA A 188 -4.81 0.33 -12.17
N ARG A 189 -5.26 -0.20 -13.32
CA ARG A 189 -6.44 0.30 -14.05
C ARG A 189 -7.71 0.31 -13.20
N ASP A 190 -7.98 -0.79 -12.49
CA ASP A 190 -9.14 -0.90 -11.63
C ASP A 190 -9.08 0.09 -10.44
N LEU A 191 -7.88 0.38 -9.93
CA LEU A 191 -7.70 1.37 -8.87
C LEU A 191 -7.94 2.78 -9.40
N TYR A 192 -7.44 3.10 -10.59
CA TYR A 192 -7.68 4.39 -11.22
C TYR A 192 -9.18 4.63 -11.45
N GLY A 193 -9.90 3.66 -12.04
CA GLY A 193 -11.35 3.74 -12.19
C GLY A 193 -12.08 3.86 -10.85
N ALA A 194 -11.60 3.18 -9.80
CA ALA A 194 -12.17 3.29 -8.46
C ALA A 194 -12.03 4.70 -7.87
N LEU A 195 -10.84 5.29 -7.94
CA LEU A 195 -10.60 6.65 -7.46
C LEU A 195 -11.43 7.67 -8.26
N HIS A 196 -11.54 7.49 -9.57
CA HIS A 196 -12.33 8.35 -10.45
C HIS A 196 -13.82 8.34 -10.06
N GLU A 197 -14.38 7.15 -9.80
CA GLU A 197 -15.79 6.97 -9.44
C GLU A 197 -16.13 7.37 -7.99
N GLY A 198 -15.14 7.78 -7.20
CA GLY A 198 -15.34 8.32 -5.85
C GLY A 198 -15.01 7.36 -4.70
N VAL A 199 -14.39 6.21 -4.97
CA VAL A 199 -13.72 5.43 -3.91
C VAL A 199 -12.56 6.27 -3.38
N ARG A 200 -12.48 6.48 -2.05
CA ARG A 200 -11.38 7.25 -1.45
C ARG A 200 -10.17 6.39 -1.17
N GLY A 201 -8.98 6.90 -1.48
CA GLY A 201 -7.69 6.21 -1.28
C GLY A 201 -6.87 6.85 -0.17
N TYR A 202 -6.42 6.05 0.80
CA TYR A 202 -5.57 6.54 1.89
C TYR A 202 -4.29 5.72 2.01
N LEU A 203 -3.17 6.41 2.20
CA LEU A 203 -1.91 5.82 2.62
C LEU A 203 -1.73 6.09 4.10
N ILE A 204 -1.58 5.03 4.90
CA ILE A 204 -1.18 5.09 6.29
C ILE A 204 0.27 4.60 6.37
N VAL A 205 1.16 5.44 6.90
CA VAL A 205 2.56 5.09 7.10
C VAL A 205 2.77 4.72 8.55
N SER A 206 3.39 3.57 8.77
CA SER A 206 3.61 2.99 10.09
C SER A 206 5.05 2.51 10.25
N ARG A 207 5.50 2.44 11.51
CA ARG A 207 6.74 1.79 11.92
C ARG A 207 6.42 0.55 12.73
N PHE A 208 7.16 -0.52 12.50
CA PHE A 208 7.11 -1.69 13.38
C PHE A 208 8.02 -1.49 14.59
N ASP A 209 7.44 -1.39 15.78
CA ASP A 209 8.21 -1.41 17.01
C ASP A 209 8.53 -2.84 17.41
N ILE A 210 9.80 -3.20 17.28
CA ILE A 210 10.30 -4.53 17.64
C ILE A 210 10.21 -4.82 19.14
N THR A 211 10.04 -3.80 20.00
CA THR A 211 9.94 -4.00 21.45
C THR A 211 8.57 -4.52 21.83
N SER A 212 7.51 -3.86 21.40
CA SER A 212 6.11 -4.29 21.59
C SER A 212 5.67 -5.37 20.59
N ALA A 213 6.33 -5.47 19.42
CA ALA A 213 5.87 -6.21 18.25
C ALA A 213 4.54 -5.68 17.68
N GLU A 214 4.33 -4.37 17.77
CA GLU A 214 3.15 -3.66 17.26
C GLU A 214 3.52 -2.66 16.16
N LEU A 215 2.51 -2.23 15.39
CA LEU A 215 2.64 -1.10 14.47
C LEU A 215 2.35 0.21 15.19
N ILE A 216 3.15 1.23 14.88
CA ILE A 216 2.99 2.60 15.36
C ILE A 216 2.63 3.48 14.17
N LEU A 217 1.54 4.24 14.28
CA LEU A 217 1.16 5.26 13.30
C LEU A 217 2.21 6.38 13.29
N LEU A 218 2.72 6.71 12.10
CA LEU A 218 3.59 7.87 11.91
C LEU A 218 2.86 9.03 11.26
N ARG A 219 2.19 8.75 10.14
CA ARG A 219 1.47 9.74 9.33
C ARG A 219 0.47 9.05 8.43
N TRP A 220 -0.44 9.82 7.85
CA TRP A 220 -1.35 9.36 6.81
C TRP A 220 -1.56 10.47 5.79
N LYS A 221 -2.06 10.11 4.60
CA LYS A 221 -2.52 11.05 3.58
C LYS A 221 -3.62 10.41 2.74
N GLU A 222 -4.57 11.23 2.27
CA GLU A 222 -5.39 10.88 1.11
C GLU A 222 -4.49 10.99 -0.13
N PHE A 223 -4.60 10.05 -1.06
CA PHE A 223 -3.99 10.17 -2.38
C PHE A 223 -5.09 10.27 -3.43
N LEU A 224 -4.87 11.13 -4.41
CA LEU A 224 -5.84 11.42 -5.46
C LEU A 224 -5.40 10.79 -6.78
N LEU A 225 -6.35 10.61 -7.70
CA LEU A 225 -6.11 9.98 -8.99
C LEU A 225 -4.92 10.61 -9.76
N PRO A 226 -4.82 11.95 -9.93
CA PRO A 226 -3.73 12.54 -10.71
C PRO A 226 -2.36 12.32 -10.05
N GLU A 227 -2.30 12.45 -8.73
CA GLU A 227 -1.09 12.18 -7.95
C GLU A 227 -0.67 10.71 -8.08
N THR A 228 -1.63 9.78 -7.96
CA THR A 228 -1.37 8.34 -8.00
C THR A 228 -0.82 7.93 -9.36
N LEU A 229 -1.39 8.47 -10.44
CA LEU A 229 -0.93 8.25 -11.81
C LEU A 229 0.49 8.77 -12.02
N LEU A 230 0.78 9.99 -11.55
CA LEU A 230 2.13 10.56 -11.59
C LEU A 230 3.13 9.68 -10.84
N MET A 231 2.79 9.22 -9.63
CA MET A 231 3.67 8.38 -8.82
C MET A 231 3.91 6.99 -9.46
N ASP A 232 2.91 6.40 -10.12
CA ASP A 232 3.07 5.14 -10.88
C ASP A 232 4.00 5.35 -12.08
N PHE A 233 3.81 6.43 -12.85
CA PHE A 233 4.70 6.78 -13.95
C PHE A 233 6.16 6.90 -13.47
N LEU A 234 6.40 7.69 -12.43
CA LEU A 234 7.73 7.92 -11.88
C LEU A 234 8.35 6.61 -11.38
N ALA A 235 7.58 5.79 -10.65
CA ALA A 235 8.04 4.50 -10.18
C ALA A 235 8.44 3.56 -11.34
N SER A 236 7.70 3.60 -12.46
CA SER A 236 8.01 2.81 -13.67
C SER A 236 9.33 3.22 -14.34
N ARG A 237 9.71 4.50 -14.21
CA ARG A 237 11.00 5.05 -14.66
C ARG A 237 12.11 4.95 -13.60
N GLY A 238 11.81 4.35 -12.44
CA GLY A 238 12.72 4.29 -11.30
C GLY A 238 12.95 5.63 -10.63
N ILE A 239 12.16 6.67 -10.90
CA ILE A 239 12.27 7.98 -10.26
C ILE A 239 11.61 7.91 -8.89
N GLY A 240 12.26 8.47 -7.87
CA GLY A 240 11.79 8.43 -6.49
C GLY A 240 10.87 9.58 -6.12
N ALA A 241 10.06 9.39 -5.08
CA ALA A 241 9.23 10.45 -4.51
C ALA A 241 10.02 11.72 -4.13
N PRO A 242 11.25 11.66 -3.57
CA PRO A 242 12.01 12.86 -3.23
C PRO A 242 12.39 13.75 -4.44
N SER A 243 12.34 13.20 -5.66
CA SER A 243 12.66 13.95 -6.88
C SER A 243 11.49 14.82 -7.35
N VAL A 244 10.32 14.73 -6.71
CA VAL A 244 9.11 15.45 -7.08
C VAL A 244 8.55 16.18 -5.86
N ARG A 245 8.35 17.49 -5.99
CA ARG A 245 7.66 18.29 -4.98
C ARG A 245 6.25 18.59 -5.46
N LEU A 246 5.27 17.98 -4.80
CA LEU A 246 3.85 18.31 -4.98
C LEU A 246 3.56 19.68 -4.36
N LEU A 247 2.99 20.59 -5.15
CA LEU A 247 2.65 21.95 -4.74
C LEU A 247 1.18 22.03 -4.31
N SER A 248 0.30 21.40 -5.07
CA SER A 248 -1.12 21.23 -4.74
C SER A 248 -1.70 20.04 -5.50
N SER A 249 -2.79 19.48 -5.00
CA SER A 249 -3.51 18.38 -5.62
C SER A 249 -4.99 18.48 -5.29
N ASP A 250 -5.83 18.22 -6.28
CA ASP A 250 -7.28 18.09 -6.16
C ASP A 250 -7.74 16.83 -6.93
N LYS A 251 -9.05 16.60 -6.98
CA LYS A 251 -9.61 15.39 -7.59
C LYS A 251 -9.27 15.25 -9.08
N GLU A 252 -9.06 16.37 -9.77
CA GLU A 252 -8.83 16.43 -11.20
C GLU A 252 -7.38 16.74 -11.55
N SER A 253 -6.64 17.47 -10.71
CA SER A 253 -5.31 17.95 -11.06
C SER A 253 -4.28 17.84 -9.96
N VAL A 254 -3.02 17.68 -10.35
CA VAL A 254 -1.85 17.80 -9.48
C VAL A 254 -0.85 18.79 -10.08
N PHE A 255 -0.42 19.74 -9.26
CA PHE A 255 0.63 20.69 -9.59
C PHE A 255 1.91 20.27 -8.88
N PHE A 256 3.02 20.21 -9.60
CA PHE A 256 4.28 19.72 -9.07
C PHE A 256 5.49 20.36 -9.73
N SER A 257 6.65 20.17 -9.11
CA SER A 257 7.96 20.50 -9.67
C SER A 257 8.90 19.30 -9.60
N LEU A 258 9.83 19.23 -10.54
CA LEU A 258 10.87 18.19 -10.61
C LEU A 258 12.22 18.74 -10.13
N SER A 259 13.06 17.87 -9.56
CA SER A 259 14.43 18.21 -9.19
C SER A 259 15.28 18.62 -10.40
N GLU A 260 16.31 19.44 -10.21
CA GLU A 260 17.14 20.02 -11.29
C GLU A 260 17.78 18.98 -12.23
N ASN A 261 18.05 17.78 -11.71
CA ASN A 261 18.69 16.68 -12.44
C ASN A 261 17.71 15.89 -13.34
N LEU A 262 16.41 16.15 -13.25
CA LEU A 262 15.38 15.58 -14.12
C LEU A 262 15.05 16.58 -15.23
N LYS A 263 15.81 16.59 -16.32
CA LYS A 263 15.46 17.34 -17.55
C LYS A 263 14.50 16.53 -18.44
N GLN A 264 13.61 17.24 -19.14
CA GLN A 264 12.43 16.76 -19.88
C GLN A 264 12.72 16.02 -21.21
N PRO A 265 11.74 15.26 -21.79
CA PRO A 265 10.28 15.47 -21.72
C PRO A 265 9.51 14.39 -20.95
N VAL A 266 9.24 14.66 -19.67
CA VAL A 266 8.26 13.91 -18.86
C VAL A 266 6.82 14.11 -19.39
N THR A 267 6.57 15.11 -20.23
CA THR A 267 5.26 15.49 -20.78
C THR A 267 4.61 14.40 -21.64
N GLU A 268 5.23 14.07 -22.77
CA GLU A 268 4.68 13.11 -23.74
C GLU A 268 4.64 11.70 -23.15
N GLU A 269 5.65 11.34 -22.36
CA GLU A 269 5.70 10.01 -21.75
C GLU A 269 4.62 9.81 -20.69
N VAL A 270 4.29 10.83 -19.88
CA VAL A 270 3.22 10.73 -18.89
C VAL A 270 1.86 10.59 -19.57
N GLN A 271 1.63 11.33 -20.66
CA GLN A 271 0.38 11.24 -21.40
C GLN A 271 0.22 9.85 -22.04
N GLY A 272 1.22 9.34 -22.76
CA GLY A 272 1.19 7.98 -23.32
C GLY A 272 1.01 6.90 -22.24
N PHE A 273 1.69 7.06 -21.10
CA PHE A 273 1.54 6.16 -19.95
C PHE A 273 0.10 6.14 -19.40
N ALA A 274 -0.55 7.30 -19.33
CA ALA A 274 -1.92 7.42 -18.89
C ALA A 274 -2.92 6.80 -19.87
N GLU A 275 -2.73 7.05 -21.16
CA GLU A 275 -3.57 6.52 -22.25
C GLU A 275 -3.52 4.98 -22.31
N GLU A 276 -2.33 4.39 -22.15
CA GLU A 276 -2.17 2.93 -22.02
C GLU A 276 -2.94 2.36 -20.82
N ARG A 277 -3.24 3.18 -19.82
CA ARG A 277 -4.00 2.83 -18.62
C ARG A 277 -5.46 3.23 -18.70
N GLY A 278 -5.90 3.79 -19.83
CA GLY A 278 -7.27 4.21 -20.07
C GLY A 278 -7.65 5.53 -19.40
N ILE A 279 -6.67 6.35 -19.04
CA ILE A 279 -6.91 7.64 -18.38
C ILE A 279 -6.51 8.75 -19.35
N ASP A 280 -7.48 9.58 -19.71
CA ASP A 280 -7.22 10.77 -20.51
C ASP A 280 -6.67 11.88 -19.59
N VAL A 281 -5.50 12.40 -19.94
CA VAL A 281 -4.84 13.47 -19.19
C VAL A 281 -4.41 14.62 -20.11
N MET A 282 -4.42 15.82 -19.56
CA MET A 282 -3.74 16.98 -20.09
C MET A 282 -2.52 17.27 -19.23
N PHE A 283 -1.38 17.48 -19.88
CA PHE A 283 -0.17 17.90 -19.23
C PHE A 283 0.18 19.33 -19.68
N GLU A 284 0.40 20.24 -18.73
CA GLU A 284 0.85 21.61 -19.00
C GLU A 284 2.20 21.86 -18.31
N SER A 285 3.13 22.49 -19.02
CA SER A 285 4.34 23.08 -18.42
C SER A 285 4.15 24.59 -18.21
N ARG A 286 4.60 25.10 -17.07
CA ARG A 286 4.59 26.54 -16.73
C ARG A 286 6.02 26.97 -16.38
N GLY A 287 6.72 27.59 -17.32
CA GLY A 287 8.14 27.90 -17.18
C GLY A 287 9.01 26.63 -17.17
N ASP A 288 10.19 26.70 -16.57
CA ASP A 288 11.21 25.67 -16.76
C ASP A 288 10.96 24.36 -15.99
N ARG A 289 10.19 24.40 -14.88
CA ARG A 289 10.11 23.28 -13.93
C ARG A 289 8.78 23.11 -13.19
N LEU A 290 7.75 23.87 -13.53
CA LEU A 290 6.43 23.71 -12.92
C LEU A 290 5.51 22.99 -13.90
N TYR A 291 4.81 21.99 -13.39
CA TYR A 291 3.98 21.12 -14.21
C TYR A 291 2.61 20.98 -13.59
N LYS A 292 1.62 20.80 -14.46
CA LYS A 292 0.27 20.45 -14.08
C LYS A 292 -0.14 19.21 -14.86
N LEU A 293 -0.52 18.16 -14.16
CA LEU A 293 -1.19 17.00 -14.73
C LEU A 293 -2.68 17.08 -14.36
N LYS A 294 -3.56 17.13 -15.35
CA LYS A 294 -5.01 17.16 -15.17
C LYS A 294 -5.65 15.94 -15.82
N VAL A 295 -6.51 15.24 -15.11
CA VAL A 295 -7.37 14.18 -15.66
C VAL A 295 -8.59 14.83 -16.31
N VAL A 296 -8.90 14.46 -17.55
CA VAL A 296 -9.86 15.18 -18.43
C VAL A 296 -11.23 14.49 -18.55
N SER A 297 -11.52 13.55 -17.64
CA SER A 297 -12.60 12.54 -17.68
C SER A 297 -12.29 11.36 -18.62
N GLU A 298 -12.54 10.13 -18.14
CA GLU A 298 -12.54 8.94 -18.99
C GLU A 298 -13.55 9.16 -20.12
N LYS A 299 -13.14 9.03 -21.38
CA LYS A 299 -14.09 8.54 -22.38
C LYS A 299 -14.71 7.27 -21.80
N ARG A 300 -16.01 7.30 -21.48
CA ARG A 300 -16.82 6.08 -21.32
C ARG A 300 -16.62 5.26 -22.59
N ARG A 301 -15.68 4.33 -22.59
CA ARG A 301 -15.67 3.25 -23.58
C ARG A 301 -16.84 2.37 -23.20
N SER A 302 -17.96 2.71 -23.83
CA SER A 302 -19.19 1.93 -23.93
C SER A 302 -18.90 0.46 -24.20
#